data_AF-A0A4Y8I946-F1
#
_entry.id   AF-A0A4Y8I946-F1
#
_cell.length_a   1.000
_cell.length_b   1.000
_cell.length_c   1.000
_cell.angle_alpha   90.00
_cell.angle_beta   90.00
_cell.angle_gamma   90.00
#
_symmetry.space_group_name_H-M   'P 1'
#
loop_
_entity.id
_entity.type
_entity.pdbx_description
1 polymer ?
#
loop_
_entity_poly.entity_id
_entity_poly.type
_entity_poly.pdbx_seq_one_letter_code
_entity_poly.pdbx_strand_id
1 'polypeptide(L)'
;MPVRKDKEGKLEGVDAVIDKDFASAILGKEIGASTLLMATAVEGVYLNFNTPGQELLSELKVEDAQRYLEVGHFPPGSMGPKIEAALNFLEEGGAKAVICSVNDIANALEGKSGTSITL
;
A
#
# COMPACT_ATOMS: atom_id res chain seq x y z
N MET A 1 11.95 -14.64 -9.21
CA MET A 1 11.07 -15.83 -9.20
C MET A 1 10.73 -16.14 -7.75
N PRO A 2 9.45 -16.24 -7.39
CA PRO A 2 9.04 -16.72 -6.07
C PRO A 2 9.51 -18.14 -5.80
N VAL A 3 9.68 -18.49 -4.52
CA VAL A 3 10.07 -19.82 -4.07
C VAL A 3 9.14 -20.32 -2.97
N ARG A 4 8.92 -21.65 -2.90
CA ARG A 4 8.26 -22.31 -1.77
C ARG A 4 9.14 -23.41 -1.19
N LYS A 5 8.89 -23.81 0.06
CA LYS A 5 9.54 -24.99 0.64
C LYS A 5 8.80 -26.25 0.24
N ASP A 6 9.53 -27.26 -0.24
CA ASP A 6 9.00 -28.60 -0.47
C ASP A 6 8.83 -29.37 0.87
N LYS A 7 8.39 -30.63 0.78
CA LYS A 7 8.18 -31.49 1.96
C LYS A 7 9.47 -31.82 2.72
N GLU A 8 10.64 -31.64 2.09
CA GLU A 8 11.96 -31.85 2.67
C GLU A 8 12.59 -30.54 3.18
N GLY A 9 11.90 -29.41 3.02
CA GLY A 9 12.35 -28.09 3.44
C GLY A 9 13.27 -27.38 2.44
N LYS A 10 13.49 -27.93 1.24
CA LYS A 10 14.28 -27.29 0.18
C LYS A 10 13.45 -26.24 -0.56
N LEU A 11 14.11 -25.18 -1.00
CA LEU A 11 13.46 -24.12 -1.78
C LEU A 11 13.35 -24.54 -3.25
N GLU A 12 12.13 -24.50 -3.79
CA GLU A 12 11.85 -24.69 -5.21
C GLU A 12 11.23 -23.44 -5.81
N GLY A 13 11.67 -23.09 -7.03
CA GLY A 13 11.09 -21.98 -7.79
C GLY A 13 9.68 -22.32 -8.26
N VAL A 14 8.77 -21.35 -8.18
CA VAL A 14 7.39 -21.51 -8.62
C VAL A 14 6.96 -20.36 -9.52
N ASP A 15 6.11 -20.67 -10.48
CA ASP A 15 5.43 -19.68 -11.30
C ASP A 15 4.30 -19.04 -10.49
N ALA A 16 4.65 -17.94 -9.83
CA ALA A 16 3.74 -17.09 -9.08
C ALA A 16 4.16 -15.62 -9.25
N VAL A 17 3.25 -14.71 -8.90
CA VAL A 17 3.53 -13.28 -8.79
C VAL A 17 3.37 -12.91 -7.33
N ILE A 18 4.43 -12.33 -6.74
CA ILE A 18 4.36 -11.74 -5.40
C ILE A 18 3.96 -10.28 -5.59
N ASP A 19 2.93 -9.85 -4.86
CA ASP A 19 2.60 -8.44 -4.81
C ASP A 19 3.72 -7.65 -4.14
N LYS A 20 4.25 -6.66 -4.87
CA LYS A 20 5.42 -5.87 -4.45
C LYS A 20 5.15 -5.01 -3.22
N ASP A 21 3.91 -4.56 -3.06
CA ASP A 21 3.52 -3.66 -1.97
C ASP A 21 3.40 -4.49 -0.68
N PHE A 22 2.79 -5.68 -0.74
CA PHE A 22 2.81 -6.64 0.38
C PHE A 22 4.20 -7.12 0.78
N ALA A 23 5.06 -7.45 -0.20
CA ALA A 23 6.44 -7.83 0.10
C ALA A 23 7.21 -6.70 0.80
N SER A 24 6.97 -5.45 0.39
CA SER A 24 7.58 -4.28 1.01
C SER A 24 7.04 -4.01 2.41
N ALA A 25 5.76 -4.26 2.66
CA ALA A 25 5.16 -4.18 4.00
C ALA A 25 5.81 -5.17 4.98
N ILE A 26 5.98 -6.44 4.55
CA ILE A 26 6.64 -7.49 5.35
C ILE A 26 8.10 -7.11 5.62
N LEU A 27 8.85 -6.69 4.59
CA LEU A 27 10.24 -6.27 4.76
C LEU A 27 10.34 -5.05 5.69
N GLY A 28 9.46 -4.06 5.52
CA GLY A 28 9.40 -2.86 6.35
C GLY A 28 9.25 -3.21 7.83
N LYS A 29 8.39 -4.17 8.15
CA LYS A 29 8.26 -4.72 9.51
C LYS A 29 9.55 -5.38 9.98
N GLU A 30 10.14 -6.28 9.20
CA GLU A 30 11.34 -7.03 9.60
C GLU A 30 12.55 -6.12 9.90
N ILE A 31 12.65 -4.97 9.22
CA ILE A 31 13.71 -3.99 9.44
C ILE A 31 13.36 -2.92 10.48
N GLY A 32 12.15 -2.95 11.06
CA GLY A 32 11.67 -1.94 12.01
C GLY A 32 11.45 -0.56 11.38
N ALA A 33 11.03 -0.51 10.12
CA ALA A 33 10.71 0.74 9.44
C ALA A 33 9.50 1.41 10.08
N SER A 34 9.58 2.73 10.30
CA SER A 34 8.46 3.52 10.81
C SER A 34 7.47 3.91 9.71
N THR A 35 7.91 3.94 8.46
CA THR A 35 7.10 4.39 7.32
C THR A 35 7.23 3.44 6.13
N LEU A 36 6.08 3.08 5.56
CA LEU A 36 5.98 2.38 4.27
C LEU A 36 5.54 3.37 3.20
N LEU A 37 6.34 3.56 2.15
CA LEU A 37 5.97 4.39 1.00
C LEU A 37 5.78 3.52 -0.24
N MET A 38 4.62 3.66 -0.88
CA MET A 38 4.28 2.97 -2.13
C MET A 38 4.12 3.98 -3.25
N ALA A 39 5.01 3.91 -4.23
CA ALA A 39 4.95 4.78 -5.39
C ALA A 39 3.94 4.25 -6.44
N THR A 40 3.18 5.17 -7.04
CA THR A 40 2.16 4.89 -8.07
C THR A 40 2.25 5.89 -9.23
N ALA A 41 1.46 5.69 -10.28
CA ALA A 41 1.43 6.54 -11.47
C ALA A 41 0.53 7.78 -11.33
N VAL A 42 -0.18 7.90 -10.21
CA VAL A 42 -1.10 8.99 -9.88
C VAL A 42 -0.63 9.73 -8.63
N GLU A 43 -1.22 10.88 -8.31
CA GLU A 43 -0.80 11.71 -7.18
C GLU A 43 -0.95 11.00 -5.83
N GLY A 44 -2.02 10.21 -5.65
CA GLY A 44 -2.31 9.46 -4.44
C GLY A 44 -3.56 8.60 -4.60
N VAL A 45 -4.27 8.38 -3.49
CA VAL A 45 -5.54 7.64 -3.43
C VAL A 45 -6.69 8.59 -3.72
N TYR A 46 -7.57 8.20 -4.64
CA TYR A 46 -8.76 8.96 -4.96
C TYR A 46 -10.04 8.22 -4.54
N LEU A 47 -11.03 8.96 -4.04
CA LEU A 47 -12.43 8.53 -4.09
C LEU A 47 -13.04 8.89 -5.44
N ASN A 48 -14.03 8.11 -5.86
CA ASN A 48 -14.77 8.29 -7.13
C ASN A 48 -13.85 8.50 -8.35
N PHE A 49 -12.79 7.68 -8.44
CA PHE A 49 -11.77 7.79 -9.48
C PHE A 49 -12.37 7.75 -10.90
N ASN A 50 -11.87 8.62 -11.80
CA ASN A 50 -12.38 8.83 -13.16
C ASN A 50 -13.84 9.29 -13.25
N THR A 51 -14.35 9.99 -12.22
CA THR A 51 -15.66 10.64 -12.25
C THR A 51 -15.54 12.15 -12.01
N PRO A 52 -16.57 12.96 -12.32
CA PRO A 52 -16.58 14.38 -11.98
C PRO A 52 -16.47 14.67 -10.47
N GLY A 53 -16.81 13.70 -9.62
CA GLY A 53 -16.69 13.79 -8.16
C GLY A 53 -15.40 13.20 -7.62
N GLN A 54 -14.36 13.05 -8.45
CA GLN A 54 -13.07 12.52 -8.03
C GLN A 54 -12.43 13.44 -6.97
N GLU A 55 -12.01 12.85 -5.87
CA GLU A 55 -11.44 13.56 -4.72
C GLU A 55 -10.14 12.89 -4.29
N LEU A 56 -9.05 13.66 -4.19
CA LEU A 56 -7.78 13.18 -3.67
C LEU A 56 -7.84 13.14 -2.15
N LEU A 57 -7.54 11.99 -1.56
CA LEU A 57 -7.41 11.84 -0.12
C LEU A 57 -5.99 12.23 0.28
N SER A 58 -5.79 13.42 0.86
CA SER A 58 -4.48 13.82 1.40
C SER A 58 -4.15 13.06 2.69
N GLU A 59 -5.17 12.84 3.52
CA GLU A 59 -5.11 12.06 4.75
C GLU A 59 -6.21 11.01 4.72
N LEU A 60 -5.91 9.83 5.21
CA LEU A 60 -6.85 8.72 5.26
C LEU A 60 -6.65 7.94 6.56
N LYS A 61 -7.71 7.84 7.36
CA LYS A 61 -7.70 7.01 8.57
C LYS A 61 -7.85 5.54 8.19
N VAL A 62 -7.22 4.66 8.97
CA VAL A 62 -7.33 3.19 8.82
C VAL A 62 -8.80 2.74 8.79
N GLU A 63 -9.64 3.31 9.66
CA GLU A 63 -11.07 2.99 9.75
C GLU A 63 -11.82 3.34 8.45
N ASP A 64 -11.55 4.51 7.89
CA ASP A 64 -12.15 4.95 6.63
C ASP A 64 -11.60 4.16 5.44
N ALA A 65 -10.30 3.86 5.43
CA ALA A 65 -9.66 3.03 4.41
C ALA A 65 -10.29 1.63 4.35
N GLN A 66 -10.50 1.01 5.52
CA GLN A 66 -11.17 -0.28 5.65
C GLN A 66 -12.58 -0.22 5.07
N ARG A 67 -13.36 0.79 5.47
CA ARG A 67 -14.73 0.99 4.99
C ARG A 67 -14.78 1.21 3.47
N TYR A 68 -13.89 2.03 2.93
CA TYR A 68 -13.82 2.30 1.49
C TYR A 68 -13.41 1.08 0.68
N LEU A 69 -12.52 0.25 1.24
CA LEU A 69 -12.15 -1.03 0.64
C LEU A 69 -13.34 -1.99 0.59
N GLU A 70 -14.11 -2.12 1.68
CA GLU A 70 -15.28 -3.00 1.76
C GLU A 70 -16.39 -2.63 0.79
N VAL A 71 -16.64 -1.33 0.58
CA VAL A 71 -17.65 -0.86 -0.39
C VAL A 71 -17.13 -0.82 -1.83
N GLY A 72 -15.87 -1.21 -2.06
CA GLY A 72 -15.29 -1.36 -3.40
C GLY A 72 -14.85 -0.06 -4.08
N HIS A 73 -14.47 0.97 -3.32
CA HIS A 73 -13.93 2.21 -3.91
C HIS A 73 -12.56 2.01 -4.56
N PHE A 74 -11.80 0.99 -4.15
CA PHE A 74 -10.44 0.75 -4.63
C PHE A 74 -10.38 -0.46 -5.58
N PRO A 75 -9.97 -0.29 -6.85
CA PRO A 75 -9.91 -1.40 -7.80
C PRO A 75 -8.94 -2.51 -7.36
N PRO A 76 -9.35 -3.79 -7.40
CA PRO A 76 -8.55 -4.92 -6.87
C PRO A 76 -7.28 -5.24 -7.68
N GLY A 77 -7.14 -4.66 -8.88
CA GLY A 77 -5.95 -4.82 -9.73
C GLY A 77 -4.94 -3.68 -9.63
N SER A 78 -5.18 -2.67 -8.80
CA SER A 78 -4.29 -1.50 -8.72
C SER A 78 -4.24 -0.87 -7.33
N MET A 79 -5.28 -0.14 -6.92
CA MET A 79 -5.27 0.61 -5.66
C MET A 79 -5.66 -0.25 -4.47
N GLY A 80 -6.55 -1.25 -4.65
CA GLY A 80 -6.98 -2.15 -3.57
C GLY A 80 -5.80 -2.82 -2.85
N PRO A 81 -4.90 -3.51 -3.57
CA PRO A 81 -3.72 -4.14 -2.96
C PRO A 81 -2.80 -3.18 -2.20
N LYS A 82 -2.71 -1.91 -2.63
CA LYS A 82 -1.92 -0.88 -1.95
C LYS A 82 -2.55 -0.47 -0.62
N ILE A 83 -3.86 -0.34 -0.59
CA ILE A 83 -4.61 -0.03 0.63
C ILE A 83 -4.50 -1.21 1.60
N GLU A 84 -4.68 -2.44 1.12
CA GLU A 84 -4.52 -3.64 1.94
C GLU A 84 -3.10 -3.75 2.53
N ALA A 85 -2.06 -3.50 1.73
CA ALA A 85 -0.67 -3.50 2.19
C ALA A 85 -0.40 -2.38 3.22
N ALA A 86 -0.98 -1.19 3.03
CA ALA A 86 -0.89 -0.10 4.00
C ALA A 86 -1.55 -0.47 5.34
N LEU A 87 -2.77 -1.01 5.29
CA LEU A 87 -3.51 -1.45 6.47
C LEU A 87 -2.73 -2.52 7.22
N ASN A 88 -2.23 -3.54 6.52
CA ASN A 88 -1.42 -4.59 7.14
C ASN A 88 -0.14 -4.06 7.77
N PHE A 89 0.58 -3.15 7.10
CA PHE A 89 1.78 -2.53 7.68
C PHE A 89 1.48 -1.74 8.97
N LEU A 90 0.37 -1.01 9.01
CA LEU A 90 -0.05 -0.23 10.18
C LEU A 90 -0.52 -1.12 11.33
N GLU A 91 -1.29 -2.18 11.05
CA GLU A 91 -1.70 -3.17 12.05
C GLU A 91 -0.50 -3.88 12.70
N GLU A 92 0.56 -4.09 11.92
CA GLU A 92 1.80 -4.75 12.37
C GLU A 92 2.77 -3.81 13.12
N GLY A 93 2.32 -2.59 13.45
CA GLY A 93 3.07 -1.63 14.27
C GLY A 93 3.80 -0.54 13.50
N GLY A 94 3.60 -0.45 12.18
CA GLY A 94 4.04 0.69 11.39
C GLY A 94 3.37 1.99 11.83
N ALA A 95 4.09 3.12 11.78
CA ALA A 95 3.54 4.41 12.24
C ALA A 95 2.76 5.15 11.15
N LYS A 96 3.16 4.99 9.89
CA LYS A 96 2.57 5.71 8.74
C LYS A 96 2.76 4.94 7.44
N ALA A 97 1.74 4.89 6.60
CA ALA A 97 1.87 4.47 5.22
C ALA A 97 1.61 5.65 4.28
N VAL A 98 2.30 5.70 3.14
CA VAL A 98 2.18 6.80 2.16
C VAL A 98 2.01 6.22 0.77
N ILE A 99 1.00 6.69 0.03
CA ILE A 99 0.83 6.40 -1.39
C ILE A 99 1.01 7.69 -2.17
N CYS A 100 1.98 7.75 -3.08
CA CYS A 100 2.28 8.97 -3.83
C CYS A 100 2.80 8.69 -5.25
N SER A 101 2.88 9.74 -6.07
CA SER A 101 3.56 9.67 -7.37
C SER A 101 5.07 9.48 -7.20
N VAL A 102 5.69 8.70 -8.09
CA VAL A 102 7.15 8.49 -8.13
C VAL A 102 7.93 9.81 -8.18
N ASN A 103 7.39 10.81 -8.87
CA ASN A 103 8.05 12.11 -9.02
C ASN A 103 7.97 12.99 -7.76
N ASP A 104 7.20 12.59 -6.76
CA ASP A 104 6.83 13.46 -5.64
C ASP A 104 7.12 12.83 -4.26
N ILE A 105 7.94 11.77 -4.24
CA ILE A 105 8.29 10.99 -3.05
C ILE A 105 8.83 11.88 -1.92
N ALA A 106 9.69 12.85 -2.24
CA ALA A 106 10.30 13.74 -1.24
C ALA A 106 9.23 14.59 -0.52
N ASN A 107 8.32 15.18 -1.28
CA ASN A 107 7.23 15.97 -0.72
C ASN A 107 6.23 15.10 0.05
N ALA A 108 5.98 13.88 -0.42
CA ALA A 108 5.06 12.95 0.24
C ALA A 108 5.57 12.47 1.60
N LEU A 109 6.88 12.23 1.73
CA LEU A 109 7.50 11.92 3.01
C LEU A 109 7.36 13.07 4.02
N GLU A 110 7.40 14.32 3.54
CA GLU A 110 7.16 15.52 4.34
C GLU A 110 5.66 15.79 4.60
N GLY A 111 4.76 14.96 4.06
CA GLY A 111 3.30 15.14 4.18
C GLY A 111 2.73 16.28 3.34
N LYS A 112 3.47 16.75 2.33
CA LYS A 112 3.06 17.84 1.44
C LYS A 112 2.33 17.36 0.19
N SER A 113 2.31 16.06 -0.06
CA SER A 113 1.63 15.45 -1.19
C SER A 113 1.34 13.96 -0.99
N GLY A 114 0.60 13.37 -1.93
CA GLY A 114 0.12 12.00 -1.84
C GLY A 114 -0.93 11.81 -0.75
N THR A 115 -1.13 10.56 -0.38
CA THR A 115 -2.06 10.13 0.66
C THR A 115 -1.29 9.58 1.84
N SER A 116 -1.45 10.22 3.00
CA SER A 116 -0.94 9.73 4.28
C SER A 116 -2.00 8.86 4.96
N ILE A 117 -1.68 7.60 5.20
CA ILE A 117 -2.55 6.64 5.89
C ILE A 117 -2.01 6.45 7.31
N THR A 118 -2.86 6.69 8.30
CA THR A 118 -2.51 6.55 9.72
C THR A 118 -3.65 5.92 10.50
N LEU A 119 -3.32 5.40 11.70
CA LEU A 119 -4.30 5.14 12.74
C LEU A 119 -5.14 6.39 13.06
#